data_AF-A0A354Y1B3-F1
#
_entry.id   AF-A0A354Y1B3-F1
#
_cell.length_a   1.000
_cell.length_b   1.000
_cell.length_c   1.000
_cell.angle_alpha   90.00
_cell.angle_beta   90.00
_cell.angle_gamma   90.00
#
_symmetry.space_group_name_H-M   'P 1'
#
loop_
_entity.id
_entity.type
_entity.pdbx_description
1 polymer ?
#
loop_
_entity_poly.entity_id
_entity_poly.type
_entity_poly.pdbx_seq_one_letter_code
_entity_poly.pdbx_strand_id
1 'polypeptide(L)'
;MESFMKNFIEMFPMIDGKSIKDSPLYDPQKPFENRDPRLYATVLLPDYSSVNGKIYVGHPDSTGQTGPGLTGYGINKTWDHNFSGNVWAYGGDYILIRYPEVLLSYLECKIESGATISQDLLDKTINQLRGREEVNIGNVSETDPIKLKEIVKNERGIELAMEGGIRYLDLIRWKEGVQKLNRKFYGMKITDNPGSYTGKYVLDSEGNIFIQERMFKEHNYLWPIPQSELDINNNLKQNPGYN
;
A
#
# COMPACT_ATOMS: atom_id res chain seq x y z
N MET A 1 1.15 -15.89 2.35
CA MET A 1 -0.15 -15.20 2.18
C MET A 1 0.17 -13.72 2.10
N GLU A 2 -0.06 -13.10 0.95
CA GLU A 2 0.12 -11.66 0.79
C GLU A 2 -0.95 -10.93 1.59
N SER A 3 -0.54 -9.91 2.33
CA SER A 3 -1.46 -9.12 3.12
C SER A 3 -0.92 -7.72 3.35
N PHE A 4 -1.83 -6.78 3.57
CA PHE A 4 -1.50 -5.42 3.93
C PHE A 4 -0.96 -5.33 5.35
N MET A 5 -0.08 -4.36 5.56
CA MET A 5 0.51 -4.02 6.85
C MET A 5 -0.07 -2.69 7.32
N LYS A 6 -0.12 -2.45 8.63
CA LYS A 6 -0.57 -1.20 9.26
C LYS A 6 0.04 0.02 8.58
N ASN A 7 1.33 0.00 8.28
CA ASN A 7 2.02 1.11 7.63
C ASN A 7 1.45 1.47 6.24
N PHE A 8 0.84 0.53 5.51
CA PHE A 8 0.13 0.80 4.27
C PHE A 8 -1.26 1.38 4.54
N ILE A 9 -1.97 0.86 5.54
CA ILE A 9 -3.27 1.39 5.98
C ILE A 9 -3.16 2.87 6.39
N GLU A 10 -2.06 3.24 7.04
CA GLU A 10 -1.77 4.60 7.49
C GLU A 10 -1.39 5.57 6.35
N MET A 11 -1.09 5.07 5.14
CA MET A 11 -0.80 5.93 3.98
C MET A 11 -2.05 6.66 3.48
N PHE A 12 -3.23 6.05 3.61
CA PHE A 12 -4.49 6.62 3.16
C PHE A 12 -4.83 7.87 3.98
N PRO A 13 -5.13 9.01 3.33
CA PRO A 13 -5.55 10.21 4.05
C PRO A 13 -6.95 10.03 4.69
N MET A 14 -7.37 11.04 5.44
CA MET A 14 -8.76 11.22 5.81
C MET A 14 -9.55 11.78 4.61
N ILE A 15 -10.88 11.83 4.72
CA ILE A 15 -11.78 12.39 3.69
C ILE A 15 -11.53 13.87 3.39
N ASP A 16 -10.85 14.61 4.28
CA ASP A 16 -10.41 15.99 4.04
C ASP A 16 -9.09 16.07 3.25
N GLY A 17 -8.54 14.93 2.84
CA GLY A 17 -7.31 14.81 2.08
C GLY A 17 -6.02 14.91 2.90
N LYS A 18 -6.11 15.15 4.21
CA LYS A 18 -4.94 15.25 5.11
C LYS A 18 -4.54 13.89 5.65
N SER A 19 -3.28 13.79 6.10
CA SER A 19 -2.80 12.56 6.74
C SER A 19 -3.52 12.30 8.06
N ILE A 20 -3.47 11.05 8.55
CA ILE A 20 -3.99 10.70 9.89
C ILE A 20 -3.30 11.46 11.04
N LYS A 21 -2.12 12.04 10.79
CA LYS A 21 -1.38 12.83 11.77
C LYS A 21 -1.84 14.29 11.81
N ASP A 22 -2.29 14.81 10.68
CA ASP A 22 -2.57 16.24 10.50
C ASP A 22 -4.08 16.55 10.46
N SER A 23 -4.91 15.55 10.23
CA SER A 23 -6.36 15.74 10.18
C SER A 23 -6.99 15.68 11.57
N PRO A 24 -7.87 16.64 11.91
CA PRO A 24 -8.66 16.58 13.14
C PRO A 24 -9.75 15.50 13.09
N LEU A 25 -9.98 14.86 11.94
CA LEU A 25 -10.99 13.82 11.77
C LEU A 25 -10.52 12.44 12.26
N TYR A 26 -9.22 12.28 12.51
CA TYR A 26 -8.66 10.98 12.90
C TYR A 26 -8.92 10.69 14.38
N ASP A 27 -9.65 9.61 14.63
CA ASP A 27 -9.86 9.06 15.96
C ASP A 27 -9.11 7.73 16.11
N PRO A 28 -8.09 7.64 16.98
CA PRO A 28 -7.36 6.39 17.23
C PRO A 28 -8.24 5.24 17.74
N GLN A 29 -9.38 5.53 18.38
CA GLN A 29 -10.35 4.51 18.83
C GLN A 29 -11.25 4.03 17.68
N LYS A 30 -11.33 4.79 16.60
CA LYS A 30 -12.10 4.47 15.39
C LYS A 30 -11.26 4.72 14.14
N PRO A 31 -10.14 4.00 13.96
CA PRO A 31 -9.09 4.35 12.99
C PRO A 31 -9.51 4.25 11.52
N PHE A 32 -10.70 3.68 11.25
CA PHE A 32 -11.25 3.53 9.91
C PHE A 32 -12.35 4.56 9.60
N GLU A 33 -12.93 5.25 10.58
CA GLU A 33 -13.93 6.31 10.28
C GLU A 33 -13.28 7.50 9.54
N ASN A 34 -14.05 8.13 8.65
CA ASN A 34 -13.64 9.32 7.89
C ASN A 34 -12.35 9.16 7.06
N ARG A 35 -12.04 7.95 6.59
CA ARG A 35 -10.87 7.66 5.75
C ARG A 35 -11.17 7.79 4.26
N ASP A 36 -10.11 7.95 3.46
CA ASP A 36 -10.17 7.86 2.00
C ASP A 36 -10.98 6.62 1.55
N PRO A 37 -12.04 6.78 0.74
CA PRO A 37 -12.89 5.66 0.29
C PRO A 37 -12.12 4.52 -0.38
N ARG A 38 -10.97 4.82 -0.99
CA ARG A 38 -10.11 3.80 -1.62
C ARG A 38 -9.53 2.82 -0.63
N LEU A 39 -9.43 3.18 0.66
CA LEU A 39 -9.03 2.24 1.71
C LEU A 39 -10.00 1.05 1.75
N TYR A 40 -11.31 1.34 1.78
CA TYR A 40 -12.37 0.34 1.81
C TYR A 40 -12.47 -0.45 0.51
N ALA A 41 -12.24 0.20 -0.62
CA ALA A 41 -12.21 -0.48 -1.92
C ALA A 41 -10.98 -1.41 -2.08
N THR A 42 -9.90 -1.14 -1.35
CA THR A 42 -8.62 -1.85 -1.52
C THR A 42 -8.38 -2.93 -0.47
N VAL A 43 -8.80 -2.68 0.77
CA VAL A 43 -8.47 -3.49 1.95
C VAL A 43 -9.73 -4.05 2.59
N LEU A 44 -9.71 -5.34 2.93
CA LEU A 44 -10.67 -5.91 3.87
C LEU A 44 -10.29 -5.48 5.28
N LEU A 45 -11.12 -4.60 5.85
CA LEU A 45 -10.93 -4.03 7.17
C LEU A 45 -11.73 -4.83 8.21
N PRO A 46 -11.11 -5.22 9.34
CA PRO A 46 -11.78 -5.91 10.44
C PRO A 46 -13.03 -5.13 10.85
N ASP A 47 -14.19 -5.80 10.93
CA ASP A 47 -15.47 -5.27 11.40
C ASP A 47 -16.13 -4.19 10.52
N TYR A 48 -15.49 -3.75 9.43
CA TYR A 48 -16.02 -2.75 8.49
C TYR A 48 -16.31 -3.34 7.11
N SER A 49 -15.54 -4.34 6.67
CA SER A 49 -15.76 -5.00 5.39
C SER A 49 -16.69 -6.21 5.55
N SER A 50 -17.39 -6.56 4.47
CA SER A 50 -18.20 -7.77 4.38
C SER A 50 -17.72 -8.59 3.19
N VAL A 51 -17.67 -9.91 3.35
CA VAL A 51 -17.35 -10.88 2.30
C VAL A 51 -18.49 -11.89 2.25
N ASN A 52 -19.14 -12.03 1.10
CA ASN A 52 -20.29 -12.92 0.90
C ASN A 52 -21.40 -12.73 1.96
N GLY A 53 -21.69 -11.47 2.31
CA GLY A 53 -22.73 -11.11 3.29
C GLY A 53 -22.36 -11.37 4.75
N LYS A 54 -21.12 -11.77 5.05
CA LYS A 54 -20.60 -11.93 6.42
C LYS A 54 -19.57 -10.86 6.72
N ILE A 55 -19.67 -10.27 7.91
CA ILE A 55 -18.64 -9.33 8.40
C ILE A 55 -17.29 -10.03 8.41
N TYR A 56 -16.30 -9.34 7.87
CA TYR A 56 -14.92 -9.78 7.85
C TYR A 56 -14.31 -9.61 9.24
N VAL A 57 -13.86 -10.72 9.82
CA VAL A 57 -13.26 -10.74 11.16
C VAL A 57 -11.76 -10.83 11.00
N GLY A 58 -11.07 -9.74 11.28
CA GLY A 58 -9.62 -9.66 11.14
C GLY A 58 -8.82 -10.23 12.30
N HIS A 59 -9.44 -10.41 13.47
CA HIS A 59 -8.70 -10.81 14.67
C HIS A 59 -8.03 -12.17 14.47
N PRO A 60 -6.72 -12.30 14.73
CA PRO A 60 -5.96 -13.49 14.33
C PRO A 60 -6.23 -14.70 15.26
N ASP A 61 -6.92 -14.51 16.39
CA ASP A 61 -7.50 -15.60 17.20
C ASP A 61 -8.91 -16.01 16.75
N SER A 62 -9.48 -15.36 15.73
CA SER A 62 -10.78 -15.76 15.17
C SER A 62 -10.67 -17.15 14.53
N THR A 63 -11.58 -18.04 14.90
CA THR A 63 -11.75 -19.36 14.27
C THR A 63 -12.70 -19.31 13.07
N GLY A 64 -13.25 -18.14 12.75
CA GLY A 64 -14.19 -17.92 11.67
C GLY A 64 -13.55 -18.07 10.29
N GLN A 65 -14.28 -18.71 9.36
CA GLN A 65 -13.83 -18.99 7.99
C GLN A 65 -13.64 -17.75 7.10
N THR A 66 -13.99 -16.56 7.58
CA THR A 66 -13.84 -15.27 6.89
C THR A 66 -12.77 -14.44 7.59
N GLY A 67 -11.55 -14.94 7.65
CA GLY A 67 -10.52 -14.25 8.43
C GLY A 67 -9.11 -14.78 8.20
N PRO A 68 -8.09 -13.99 8.53
CA PRO A 68 -7.04 -13.65 7.59
C PRO A 68 -5.67 -14.17 8.04
N GLY A 69 -4.64 -13.92 7.25
CA GLY A 69 -3.26 -14.09 7.69
C GLY A 69 -2.89 -13.23 8.90
N LEU A 70 -1.67 -13.41 9.39
CA LEU A 70 -1.08 -12.83 10.61
C LEU A 70 -1.31 -11.31 10.87
N THR A 71 -1.65 -10.53 9.85
CA THR A 71 -1.76 -9.06 9.90
C THR A 71 -3.14 -8.52 10.28
N GLY A 72 -4.20 -9.31 10.15
CA GLY A 72 -5.59 -8.90 10.35
C GLY A 72 -6.27 -8.16 9.19
N TYR A 73 -5.49 -7.59 8.27
CA TYR A 73 -5.99 -7.03 7.01
C TYR A 73 -6.06 -8.08 5.89
N GLY A 74 -6.90 -7.85 4.89
CA GLY A 74 -7.03 -8.70 3.71
C GLY A 74 -7.11 -7.88 2.41
N ILE A 75 -7.00 -8.55 1.27
CA ILE A 75 -7.08 -7.89 -0.04
C ILE A 75 -8.54 -7.83 -0.47
N ASN A 76 -9.03 -6.62 -0.79
CA ASN A 76 -10.36 -6.40 -1.33
C ASN A 76 -10.34 -6.04 -2.82
N LYS A 77 -9.30 -5.33 -3.27
CA LYS A 77 -9.15 -4.93 -4.67
C LYS A 77 -9.19 -6.16 -5.58
N THR A 78 -9.83 -6.02 -6.73
CA THR A 78 -10.06 -7.05 -7.78
C THR A 78 -10.92 -8.24 -7.38
N TRP A 79 -11.41 -8.30 -6.13
CA TRP A 79 -12.34 -9.36 -5.72
C TRP A 79 -13.78 -9.00 -6.10
N ASP A 80 -14.39 -9.82 -6.96
CA ASP A 80 -15.85 -9.79 -7.17
C ASP A 80 -16.57 -10.52 -6.02
N HIS A 81 -17.23 -9.74 -5.17
CA HIS A 81 -18.02 -10.23 -4.04
C HIS A 81 -19.30 -10.96 -4.45
N ASN A 82 -19.69 -10.89 -5.72
CA ASN A 82 -20.86 -11.58 -6.24
C ASN A 82 -20.50 -12.90 -6.93
N PHE A 83 -19.21 -13.20 -7.12
CA PHE A 83 -18.79 -14.44 -7.75
C PHE A 83 -19.09 -15.64 -6.84
N SER A 84 -19.94 -16.54 -7.32
CA SER A 84 -20.19 -17.85 -6.71
C SER A 84 -19.66 -18.95 -7.63
N GLY A 85 -18.64 -19.69 -7.18
CA GLY A 85 -18.07 -20.76 -7.99
C GLY A 85 -16.70 -21.22 -7.49
N ASN A 86 -16.02 -22.00 -8.32
CA ASN A 86 -14.64 -22.41 -8.02
C ASN A 86 -13.70 -21.21 -8.21
N VAL A 87 -13.13 -20.69 -7.11
CA VAL A 87 -12.18 -19.57 -7.13
C VAL A 87 -10.92 -19.86 -7.95
N TRP A 88 -10.55 -21.14 -8.12
CA TRP A 88 -9.43 -21.55 -8.97
C TRP A 88 -9.74 -21.50 -10.48
N ALA A 89 -11.02 -21.32 -10.84
CA ALA A 89 -11.50 -21.13 -12.20
C ALA A 89 -12.06 -19.72 -12.43
N TYR A 90 -11.85 -18.81 -11.47
CA TYR A 90 -12.29 -17.42 -11.58
C TYR A 90 -11.47 -16.67 -12.64
N GLY A 91 -12.16 -16.03 -13.58
CA GLY A 91 -11.55 -15.15 -14.59
C GLY A 91 -11.64 -13.70 -14.14
N GLY A 92 -10.65 -13.24 -13.39
CA GLY A 92 -10.52 -11.83 -13.02
C GLY A 92 -9.70 -11.05 -14.05
N ASP A 93 -10.07 -9.79 -14.28
CA ASP A 93 -9.28 -8.89 -15.12
C ASP A 93 -8.06 -8.37 -14.34
N TYR A 94 -6.86 -8.61 -14.89
CA TYR A 94 -5.62 -8.09 -14.34
C TYR A 94 -5.18 -6.85 -15.12
N ILE A 95 -5.34 -5.68 -14.50
CA ILE A 95 -4.99 -4.40 -15.12
C ILE A 95 -3.46 -4.24 -15.15
N LEU A 96 -2.90 -4.12 -16.35
CA LEU A 96 -1.47 -3.88 -16.54
C LEU A 96 -1.13 -2.39 -16.60
N ILE A 97 -1.95 -1.59 -17.29
CA ILE A 97 -1.81 -0.14 -17.41
C ILE A 97 -3.20 0.46 -17.36
N ARG A 98 -3.35 1.57 -16.63
CA ARG A 98 -4.58 2.36 -16.62
C ARG A 98 -4.31 3.85 -16.54
N TYR A 99 -5.28 4.64 -16.95
CA TYR A 99 -5.11 6.07 -17.13
C TYR A 99 -4.63 6.84 -15.88
N PRO A 100 -5.05 6.51 -14.65
CA PRO A 100 -4.49 7.14 -13.44
C PRO A 100 -2.98 6.97 -13.29
N GLU A 101 -2.41 5.84 -13.74
CA GLU A 101 -0.96 5.67 -13.79
C GLU A 101 -0.31 6.67 -14.75
N VAL A 102 -0.87 6.85 -15.94
CA VAL A 102 -0.37 7.79 -16.95
C VAL A 102 -0.36 9.22 -16.41
N LEU A 103 -1.43 9.64 -15.74
CA LEU A 103 -1.55 10.97 -15.16
C LEU A 103 -0.52 11.24 -14.06
N LEU A 104 -0.33 10.28 -13.15
CA LEU A 104 0.67 10.39 -12.08
C LEU A 104 2.10 10.32 -12.61
N SER A 105 2.39 9.45 -13.57
CA SER A 105 3.68 9.39 -14.25
C SER A 105 3.99 10.69 -14.99
N TYR A 106 3.00 11.28 -15.67
CA TYR A 106 3.17 12.57 -16.34
C TYR A 106 3.51 13.69 -15.35
N LEU A 107 2.77 13.78 -14.23
CA LEU A 107 3.05 14.77 -13.19
C LEU A 107 4.45 14.55 -12.56
N GLU A 108 4.82 13.31 -12.27
CA GLU A 108 6.15 12.96 -11.77
C GLU A 108 7.24 13.43 -12.75
N CYS A 109 7.11 13.13 -14.04
CA CYS A 109 8.06 13.59 -15.06
C CYS A 109 8.16 15.12 -15.12
N LYS A 110 7.04 15.85 -14.97
CA LYS A 110 7.06 17.33 -14.94
C LYS A 110 7.87 17.85 -13.76
N ILE A 111 7.67 17.28 -12.57
CA ILE A 111 8.44 17.60 -11.37
C ILE A 111 9.93 17.34 -11.60
N GLU A 112 10.30 16.14 -12.06
CA GLU A 112 11.72 15.77 -12.27
C GLU A 112 12.39 16.60 -13.38
N SER A 113 11.64 17.03 -14.39
CA SER A 113 12.18 17.87 -15.47
C SER A 113 12.45 19.33 -15.05
N GLY A 114 12.03 19.72 -13.84
CA GLY A 114 12.09 21.12 -13.39
C GLY A 114 11.08 22.04 -14.08
N ALA A 115 9.97 21.48 -14.60
CA ALA A 115 8.92 22.28 -15.21
C ALA A 115 8.17 23.09 -14.15
N THR A 116 7.61 24.24 -14.54
CA THR A 116 6.74 25.02 -13.66
C THR A 116 5.49 24.22 -13.30
N ILE A 117 5.23 24.08 -12.00
CA ILE A 117 4.03 23.44 -11.49
C ILE A 117 2.94 24.50 -11.31
N SER A 118 1.83 24.35 -12.02
CA SER A 118 0.66 25.21 -11.94
C SER A 118 -0.55 24.45 -11.40
N GLN A 119 -1.54 25.16 -10.88
CA GLN A 119 -2.80 24.54 -10.47
C GLN A 119 -3.50 23.82 -11.63
N ASP A 120 -3.45 24.39 -12.84
CA ASP A 120 -3.99 23.74 -14.05
C ASP A 120 -3.33 22.39 -14.35
N LEU A 121 -2.01 22.26 -14.13
CA LEU A 121 -1.32 20.97 -14.25
C LEU A 121 -1.82 19.96 -13.21
N LEU A 122 -2.01 20.39 -11.95
CA LEU A 122 -2.52 19.54 -10.88
C LEU A 122 -3.96 19.07 -11.17
N ASP A 123 -4.81 20.00 -11.63
CA ASP A 123 -6.21 19.78 -12.01
C ASP A 123 -6.37 18.81 -13.19
N LYS A 124 -5.40 18.81 -14.11
CA LYS A 124 -5.33 17.86 -15.24
C LYS A 124 -4.64 16.54 -14.91
N THR A 125 -4.10 16.37 -13.71
CA THR A 125 -3.36 15.17 -13.29
C THR A 125 -3.87 14.61 -11.97
N ILE A 126 -3.16 14.86 -10.87
CA ILE A 126 -3.45 14.25 -9.55
C ILE A 126 -4.86 14.56 -9.05
N ASN A 127 -5.39 15.75 -9.33
CA ASN A 127 -6.74 16.11 -8.87
C ASN A 127 -7.84 15.45 -9.69
N GLN A 128 -7.57 14.95 -10.91
CA GLN A 128 -8.54 14.08 -11.60
C GLN A 128 -8.77 12.78 -10.86
N LEU A 129 -7.76 12.25 -10.15
CA LEU A 129 -7.88 11.03 -9.36
C LEU A 129 -8.59 11.30 -8.05
N ARG A 130 -8.18 12.35 -7.34
CA ARG A 130 -8.70 12.71 -6.02
C ARG A 130 -10.12 13.26 -6.07
N GLY A 131 -10.50 13.86 -7.21
CA GLY A 131 -11.82 14.42 -7.46
C GLY A 131 -12.81 13.46 -8.14
N ARG A 132 -12.45 12.18 -8.36
CA ARG A 132 -13.44 11.18 -8.80
C ARG A 132 -14.56 11.08 -7.77
N GLU A 133 -15.79 10.91 -8.24
CA GLU A 133 -16.99 10.94 -7.40
C GLU A 133 -16.91 9.93 -6.24
N GLU A 134 -16.39 8.73 -6.50
CA GLU A 134 -16.23 7.67 -5.51
C GLU A 134 -15.03 7.87 -4.55
N VAL A 135 -14.16 8.85 -4.81
CA VAL A 135 -12.97 9.16 -3.99
C VAL A 135 -13.17 10.45 -3.21
N ASN A 136 -13.35 11.58 -3.92
CA ASN A 136 -13.65 12.91 -3.40
C ASN A 136 -12.96 13.29 -2.08
N ILE A 137 -11.63 13.28 -2.06
CA ILE A 137 -10.81 13.62 -0.87
C ILE A 137 -10.14 15.00 -0.94
N GLY A 138 -10.71 15.91 -1.74
CA GLY A 138 -10.18 17.26 -1.94
C GLY A 138 -8.96 17.34 -2.86
N ASN A 139 -8.71 18.55 -3.37
CA ASN A 139 -7.66 18.82 -4.35
C ASN A 139 -6.32 19.15 -3.70
N VAL A 140 -5.24 18.79 -4.39
CA VAL A 140 -3.88 19.23 -4.11
C VAL A 140 -3.67 20.61 -4.72
N SER A 141 -3.09 21.52 -3.93
CA SER A 141 -2.68 22.86 -4.35
C SER A 141 -1.20 23.16 -4.04
N GLU A 142 -0.43 22.17 -3.58
CA GLU A 142 1.00 22.31 -3.33
C GLU A 142 1.76 22.33 -4.66
N THR A 143 2.52 23.40 -4.88
CA THR A 143 3.29 23.60 -6.11
C THR A 143 4.80 23.55 -5.88
N ASP A 144 5.26 23.48 -4.63
CA ASP A 144 6.66 23.23 -4.30
C ASP A 144 7.07 21.83 -4.81
N PRO A 145 8.03 21.72 -5.74
CA PRO A 145 8.37 20.45 -6.36
C PRO A 145 8.83 19.37 -5.37
N ILE A 146 9.51 19.74 -4.27
CA ILE A 146 10.05 18.80 -3.29
C ILE A 146 8.91 18.19 -2.48
N LYS A 147 7.99 19.02 -1.98
CA LYS A 147 6.82 18.54 -1.23
C LYS A 147 5.85 17.80 -2.14
N LEU A 148 5.60 18.33 -3.33
CA LEU A 148 4.68 17.71 -4.29
C LEU A 148 5.18 16.32 -4.71
N LYS A 149 6.49 16.12 -4.88
CA LYS A 149 7.05 14.80 -5.18
C LYS A 149 6.63 13.75 -4.16
N GLU A 150 6.70 14.06 -2.86
CA GLU A 150 6.27 13.12 -1.82
C GLU A 150 4.75 12.87 -1.84
N ILE A 151 3.95 13.90 -2.15
CA ILE A 151 2.50 13.76 -2.36
C ILE A 151 2.22 12.80 -3.53
N VAL A 152 2.87 12.98 -4.68
CA VAL A 152 2.71 12.12 -5.86
C VAL A 152 3.11 10.68 -5.55
N LYS A 153 4.23 10.47 -4.84
CA LYS A 153 4.67 9.11 -4.44
C LYS A 153 3.67 8.42 -3.51
N ASN A 154 3.06 9.15 -2.58
CA ASN A 154 2.03 8.60 -1.70
C ASN A 154 0.75 8.28 -2.48
N GLU A 155 0.28 9.22 -3.30
CA GLU A 155 -0.91 9.05 -4.14
C GLU A 155 -0.75 7.86 -5.10
N ARG A 156 0.42 7.72 -5.74
CA ARG A 156 0.75 6.56 -6.60
C ARG A 156 0.74 5.25 -5.81
N GLY A 157 1.28 5.27 -4.59
CA GLY A 157 1.30 4.10 -3.71
C GLY A 157 -0.10 3.64 -3.26
N ILE A 158 -1.03 4.57 -3.07
CA ILE A 158 -2.44 4.28 -2.74
C ILE A 158 -3.21 3.83 -3.96
N GLU A 159 -3.18 4.66 -5.01
CA GLU A 159 -3.99 4.49 -6.21
C GLU A 159 -3.68 3.14 -6.85
N LEU A 160 -2.40 2.83 -7.06
CA LEU A 160 -1.91 1.63 -7.77
C LEU A 160 -1.59 0.45 -6.83
N ALA A 161 -2.08 0.47 -5.59
CA ALA A 161 -1.86 -0.62 -4.65
C ALA A 161 -2.37 -1.96 -5.20
N MET A 162 -1.58 -3.03 -5.04
CA MET A 162 -1.85 -4.39 -5.55
C MET A 162 -1.95 -4.54 -7.07
N GLU A 163 -1.42 -3.59 -7.84
CA GLU A 163 -1.43 -3.65 -9.31
C GLU A 163 0.00 -3.89 -9.81
N GLY A 164 0.32 -5.12 -10.24
CA GLY A 164 1.55 -5.41 -11.00
C GLY A 164 2.88 -5.28 -10.24
N GLY A 165 2.87 -5.23 -8.90
CA GLY A 165 4.09 -4.99 -8.12
C GLY A 165 4.66 -3.58 -8.30
N ILE A 166 3.87 -2.63 -8.82
CA ILE A 166 4.29 -1.25 -9.11
C ILE A 166 4.96 -0.60 -7.91
N ARG A 167 4.44 -0.81 -6.68
CA ARG A 167 5.05 -0.24 -5.48
C ARG A 167 6.48 -0.70 -5.24
N TYR A 168 6.80 -1.97 -5.52
CA TYR A 168 8.17 -2.45 -5.40
C TYR A 168 9.05 -1.75 -6.44
N LEU A 169 8.64 -1.77 -7.71
CA LEU A 169 9.37 -1.14 -8.82
C LEU A 169 9.59 0.36 -8.60
N ASP A 170 8.59 1.07 -8.07
CA ASP A 170 8.67 2.48 -7.69
C ASP A 170 9.76 2.72 -6.62
N LEU A 171 9.79 1.92 -5.56
CA LEU A 171 10.83 2.03 -4.53
C LEU A 171 12.24 1.73 -5.07
N ILE A 172 12.36 0.80 -6.01
CA ILE A 172 13.64 0.47 -6.65
C ILE A 172 14.10 1.63 -7.53
N ARG A 173 13.26 2.14 -8.44
CA ARG A 173 13.64 3.21 -9.37
C ARG A 173 13.88 4.55 -8.67
N TRP A 174 13.19 4.82 -7.57
CA TRP A 174 13.45 6.00 -6.72
C TRP A 174 14.68 5.83 -5.82
N LYS A 175 15.28 4.63 -5.76
CA LYS A 175 16.36 4.28 -4.82
C LYS A 175 15.99 4.52 -3.36
N GLU A 176 14.75 4.16 -3.01
CA GLU A 176 14.20 4.31 -1.65
C GLU A 176 14.06 2.99 -0.90
N GLY A 177 14.42 1.86 -1.51
CA GLY A 177 14.35 0.54 -0.89
C GLY A 177 15.01 0.50 0.47
N VAL A 178 16.25 0.98 0.58
CA VAL A 178 16.99 1.03 1.87
C VAL A 178 16.24 1.87 2.90
N GLN A 179 15.67 3.00 2.51
CA GLN A 179 15.06 3.94 3.44
C GLN A 179 13.65 3.51 3.89
N LYS A 180 12.88 2.87 2.99
CA LYS A 180 11.46 2.54 3.22
C LYS A 180 11.23 1.07 3.59
N LEU A 181 12.16 0.17 3.26
CA LEU A 181 12.03 -1.27 3.53
C LEU A 181 12.82 -1.73 4.77
N ASN A 182 13.85 -1.00 5.22
CA ASN A 182 14.55 -1.30 6.48
C ASN A 182 13.78 -0.80 7.70
N ARG A 183 12.68 -1.46 8.02
CA ARG A 183 11.85 -1.14 9.19
C ARG A 183 11.07 -2.35 9.68
N LYS A 184 10.52 -2.21 10.88
CA LYS A 184 9.52 -3.12 11.43
C LYS A 184 8.17 -2.86 10.78
N PHE A 185 7.46 -3.94 10.48
CA PHE A 185 6.14 -3.93 9.91
C PHE A 185 5.16 -4.58 10.88
N TYR A 186 3.99 -3.96 10.99
CA TYR A 186 2.99 -4.31 11.98
C TYR A 186 1.65 -4.67 11.32
N GLY A 187 0.87 -5.51 12.00
CA GLY A 187 -0.51 -5.84 11.69
C GLY A 187 -1.47 -4.95 12.46
N MET A 188 -2.71 -5.40 12.59
CA MET A 188 -3.73 -4.70 13.37
C MET A 188 -3.37 -4.60 14.86
N LYS A 189 -3.98 -3.63 15.52
CA LYS A 189 -4.01 -3.52 16.97
C LYS A 189 -4.99 -4.54 17.55
N ILE A 190 -4.59 -5.26 18.60
CA ILE A 190 -5.45 -6.26 19.26
C ILE A 190 -5.73 -5.96 20.73
N THR A 191 -5.05 -4.97 21.33
CA THR A 191 -5.28 -4.55 22.72
C THR A 191 -4.76 -3.13 22.96
N ASP A 192 -5.39 -2.40 23.87
CA ASP A 192 -4.87 -1.12 24.39
C ASP A 192 -3.86 -1.29 25.53
N ASN A 193 -3.75 -2.50 26.07
CA ASN A 193 -2.91 -2.81 27.24
C ASN A 193 -1.86 -3.89 26.89
N PRO A 194 -0.87 -3.59 26.03
CA PRO A 194 0.11 -4.57 25.58
C PRO A 194 0.92 -5.19 26.73
N GLY A 195 1.19 -4.45 27.81
CA GLY A 195 1.92 -4.94 28.98
C GLY A 195 1.21 -6.06 29.76
N SER A 196 -0.11 -6.21 29.58
CA SER A 196 -0.91 -7.28 30.20
C SER A 196 -1.30 -8.37 29.20
N TYR A 197 -0.85 -8.27 27.94
CA TYR A 197 -1.16 -9.25 26.91
C TYR A 197 -0.39 -10.54 27.14
N THR A 198 -1.11 -11.65 27.37
CA THR A 198 -0.54 -12.99 27.60
C THR A 198 -0.80 -13.96 26.44
N GLY A 199 -1.32 -13.44 25.32
CA GLY A 199 -1.58 -14.25 24.14
C GLY A 199 -0.31 -14.53 23.33
N LYS A 200 -0.48 -15.20 22.18
CA LYS A 200 0.64 -15.78 21.41
C LYS A 200 1.37 -14.81 20.48
N TYR A 201 0.85 -13.59 20.29
CA TYR A 201 1.44 -12.60 19.38
C TYR A 201 2.45 -11.69 20.08
N VAL A 202 3.53 -11.36 19.39
CA VAL A 202 4.45 -10.30 19.82
C VAL A 202 3.84 -8.95 19.46
N LEU A 203 3.72 -8.04 20.43
CA LEU A 203 3.12 -6.73 20.23
C LEU A 203 4.14 -5.60 20.38
N ASP A 204 3.90 -4.47 19.71
CA ASP A 204 4.57 -3.21 20.05
C ASP A 204 3.95 -2.51 21.26
N SER A 205 4.48 -1.35 21.62
CA SER A 205 3.99 -0.53 22.73
C SER A 205 2.58 0.03 22.52
N GLU A 206 2.05 -0.01 21.30
CA GLU A 206 0.70 0.43 20.96
C GLU A 206 -0.29 -0.74 20.90
N GLY A 207 0.18 -1.99 21.07
CA GLY A 207 -0.64 -3.20 20.97
C GLY A 207 -0.85 -3.72 19.55
N ASN A 208 -0.05 -3.27 18.58
CA ASN A 208 -0.05 -3.78 17.20
C ASN A 208 0.75 -5.08 17.10
N ILE A 209 0.26 -6.03 16.31
CA ILE A 209 0.98 -7.29 16.05
C ILE A 209 2.27 -7.02 15.30
N PHE A 210 3.42 -7.43 15.83
CA PHE A 210 4.68 -7.46 15.09
C PHE A 210 4.64 -8.57 14.05
N ILE A 211 4.89 -8.22 12.79
CA ILE A 211 4.85 -9.18 11.67
C ILE A 211 6.24 -9.61 11.28
N GLN A 212 7.09 -8.64 10.97
CA GLN A 212 8.47 -8.87 10.56
C GLN A 212 9.27 -7.57 10.58
N GLU A 213 10.58 -7.74 10.62
CA GLU A 213 11.54 -6.69 10.29
C GLU A 213 12.22 -7.08 8.98
N ARG A 214 12.27 -6.15 8.03
CA ARG A 214 12.89 -6.39 6.73
C ARG A 214 14.27 -5.77 6.69
N MET A 215 15.16 -6.43 5.94
CA MET A 215 16.49 -5.91 5.62
C MET A 215 16.61 -5.80 4.09
N PHE A 216 16.90 -4.60 3.61
CA PHE A 216 17.15 -4.24 2.23
C PHE A 216 18.50 -3.55 2.15
N LYS A 217 19.45 -4.17 1.45
CA LYS A 217 20.81 -3.68 1.24
C LYS A 217 20.94 -3.06 -0.14
N GLU A 218 21.99 -2.26 -0.35
CA GLU A 218 22.26 -1.60 -1.64
C GLU A 218 22.28 -2.57 -2.83
N HIS A 219 22.85 -3.77 -2.68
CA HIS A 219 22.86 -4.74 -3.77
C HIS A 219 21.45 -5.24 -4.15
N ASN A 220 20.45 -5.15 -3.27
CA ASN A 220 19.09 -5.62 -3.54
C ASN A 220 18.32 -4.75 -4.56
N TYR A 221 18.87 -3.62 -5.02
CA TYR A 221 18.31 -2.87 -6.15
C TYR A 221 18.41 -3.63 -7.48
N LEU A 222 19.31 -4.62 -7.58
CA LEU A 222 19.42 -5.53 -8.72
C LEU A 222 19.23 -6.96 -8.22
N TRP A 223 18.48 -7.77 -8.95
CA TRP A 223 18.37 -9.20 -8.61
C TRP A 223 19.63 -9.95 -9.03
N PRO A 224 20.02 -11.01 -8.31
CA PRO A 224 21.12 -11.86 -8.75
C PRO A 224 20.76 -12.51 -10.09
N ILE A 225 21.73 -12.58 -10.99
CA ILE A 225 21.65 -13.47 -12.15
C ILE A 225 21.61 -14.90 -11.60
N PRO A 226 20.67 -15.77 -12.03
CA PRO A 226 20.59 -17.13 -11.54
C PRO A 226 21.91 -17.88 -11.79
N GLN A 227 22.39 -18.62 -10.79
CA GLN A 227 23.69 -19.29 -10.85
C GLN A 227 23.80 -20.23 -12.06
N SER A 228 22.71 -20.92 -12.41
CA SER A 228 22.64 -21.79 -13.58
C SER A 228 22.97 -21.08 -14.89
N GLU A 229 22.59 -19.81 -15.04
CA GLU A 229 22.89 -19.03 -16.24
C GLU A 229 24.37 -18.63 -16.31
N LEU A 230 24.97 -18.31 -15.16
CA LEU A 230 26.42 -18.03 -15.05
C LEU A 230 27.26 -19.27 -15.37
N ASP A 231 26.82 -20.43 -14.90
CA ASP A 231 27.51 -21.71 -15.13
C ASP A 231 27.50 -22.12 -16.62
N ILE A 232 26.46 -21.72 -17.37
CA ILE A 232 26.33 -21.98 -18.80
C ILE A 232 27.10 -20.95 -19.64
N ASN A 233 26.99 -19.66 -19.31
CA ASN A 233 27.52 -18.58 -20.13
C ASN A 233 28.61 -17.81 -19.38
N ASN A 234 29.87 -18.21 -19.62
CA ASN A 234 31.08 -17.59 -19.06
C ASN A 234 31.26 -16.10 -19.42
N ASN A 235 30.45 -15.53 -20.33
CA ASN A 235 30.46 -14.09 -20.61
C ASN A 235 29.56 -13.28 -19.66
N LEU A 236 28.65 -13.93 -18.93
CA LEU A 236 27.82 -13.27 -17.94
C LEU A 236 28.65 -12.94 -16.70
N LYS A 237 28.51 -11.71 -16.23
CA LYS A 237 29.09 -11.25 -14.97
C LYS A 237 27.96 -11.00 -13.99
N GLN A 238 28.10 -11.50 -12.77
CA GLN A 238 27.12 -11.31 -11.71
C GLN A 238 26.92 -9.82 -11.39
N ASN A 239 25.70 -9.47 -10.96
CA ASN A 239 25.39 -8.14 -10.45
C ASN A 239 26.20 -7.82 -9.16
N PRO A 240 26.54 -6.54 -8.92
CA PRO A 240 27.37 -6.16 -7.77
C PRO A 240 26.77 -6.61 -6.42
N GLY A 241 27.62 -7.15 -5.54
CA GLY A 241 27.24 -7.53 -4.18
C GLY A 241 26.64 -8.93 -4.03
N TYR A 242 26.61 -9.71 -5.11
CA TYR A 242 26.28 -11.13 -5.13
C TYR A 242 27.52 -11.95 -5.51
N ASN A 243 27.67 -13.12 -4.89
CA ASN A 243 28.78 -14.06 -5.12
C ASN A 243 28.27 -15.31 -5.83
#